data_AF-A0A497Q7Q6-F1
#
_entry.id   AF-A0A497Q7Q6-F1
#
_cell.length_a   1.000
_cell.length_b   1.000
_cell.length_c   1.000
_cell.angle_alpha   90.00
_cell.angle_beta   90.00
_cell.angle_gamma   90.00
#
_symmetry.space_group_name_H-M   'P 1'
#
loop_
_entity.id
_entity.type
_entity.pdbx_description
1 polymer ?
#
loop_
_entity_poly.entity_id
_entity_poly.type
_entity_poly.pdbx_seq_one_letter_code
_entity_poly.pdbx_strand_id
1 'polypeptide(L)'
;MSPERDERDSEEPNASALEEETRKLMEKAMESGVSAIESGSEEEDREVVRATSTARLLEETFQRIKVRMEDLLSMIEDSISAAEPNVEEQVSSAIKSLATKLKAFGLGVFYTQTIALVRQELSKALSTDAILQPVRSTVAEARDQVDDIVTKASRGAVKSVARSTGSLQTKVIQLYATLQDRERQIEVARAALYRWRTRVSELEAALKSKDETISRLTSELEALKQTISDLESELEERGNAISELKSQLAQAQSQIDQQRTMIEKLGSAEEMVADYESKLMRISELEGEVARLREEIVQRDSTIEYLRNEASQASEYAMELEKKAAELNDRLAHAEGELRSLQAENQDLRAQVSEMSARWNMLYQVAEEEPAFKAYFLIADKARGVPIAHIASALGMPVRRLRQEIERFVEVGLIEIDGDLMKPRALSEVARELAGQEAQMIEEVKAELGDDHGVVLEALDLDEPLFDEETTSEDTEKDAS
;
A
#
# COMPACT_ATOMS: atom_id res chain seq x y z
N MET A 1 20.31 -59.35 3.09
CA MET A 1 20.70 -60.56 2.33
C MET A 1 21.97 -60.22 1.58
N SER A 2 23.09 -60.75 2.02
CA SER A 2 24.36 -60.67 1.30
C SER A 2 24.37 -61.67 0.14
N PRO A 3 25.15 -61.41 -0.90
CA PRO A 3 25.90 -62.47 -1.54
C PRO A 3 27.41 -62.20 -1.46
N GLU A 4 28.09 -63.25 -1.06
CA GLU A 4 29.53 -63.44 -0.96
C GLU A 4 30.06 -64.03 -2.29
N ARG A 5 31.34 -63.74 -2.61
CA ARG A 5 32.24 -64.44 -3.56
C ARG A 5 32.04 -64.08 -5.05
N ASP A 6 33.08 -63.88 -5.86
CA ASP A 6 34.35 -64.62 -5.96
C ASP A 6 35.34 -63.72 -6.74
N GLU A 7 36.35 -63.13 -6.08
CA GLU A 7 37.49 -62.48 -6.76
C GLU A 7 38.44 -63.59 -7.24
N ARG A 8 38.49 -63.83 -8.55
CA ARG A 8 39.56 -64.61 -9.18
C ARG A 8 40.46 -63.65 -9.92
N ASP A 9 41.69 -63.54 -9.43
CA ASP A 9 42.84 -62.99 -10.15
C ASP A 9 42.96 -63.69 -11.50
N SER A 10 42.54 -63.02 -12.56
CA SER A 10 42.95 -63.31 -13.92
C SER A 10 44.23 -62.51 -14.20
N GLU A 11 45.38 -63.09 -13.85
CA GLU A 11 46.66 -62.65 -14.42
C GLU A 11 46.60 -62.92 -15.94
N GLU A 12 46.15 -61.93 -16.70
CA GLU A 12 46.30 -61.92 -18.14
C GLU A 12 47.80 -61.88 -18.48
N PRO A 13 48.34 -62.84 -19.24
CA PRO A 13 49.75 -62.82 -19.62
C PRO A 13 50.03 -61.59 -20.48
N ASN A 14 50.95 -60.76 -19.98
CA ASN A 14 51.35 -59.46 -20.52
C ASN A 14 51.67 -59.57 -22.02
N ALA A 15 50.79 -59.04 -22.88
CA ALA A 15 50.85 -59.20 -24.34
C ALA A 15 52.20 -58.77 -24.96
N SER A 16 52.91 -57.84 -24.31
CA SER A 16 54.24 -57.38 -24.70
C SER A 16 55.31 -58.50 -24.67
N ALA A 17 55.22 -59.42 -23.71
CA ALA A 17 56.16 -60.53 -23.60
C ALA A 17 55.93 -61.56 -24.71
N LEU A 18 54.66 -61.79 -25.07
CA LEU A 18 54.27 -62.68 -26.15
C LEU A 18 54.67 -62.10 -27.53
N GLU A 19 54.59 -60.79 -27.70
CA GLU A 19 55.03 -60.10 -28.93
C GLU A 19 56.56 -60.14 -29.11
N GLU A 20 57.35 -60.02 -28.04
CA GLU A 20 58.80 -60.18 -28.12
C GLU A 20 59.24 -61.62 -28.41
N GLU A 21 58.59 -62.61 -27.79
CA GLU A 21 58.90 -64.02 -28.02
C GLU A 21 58.52 -64.45 -29.45
N THR A 22 57.37 -63.99 -29.94
CA THR A 22 56.97 -64.22 -31.34
C THR A 22 57.88 -63.53 -32.34
N ARG A 23 58.39 -62.32 -32.04
CA ARG A 23 59.39 -61.64 -32.89
C ARG A 23 60.71 -62.41 -32.96
N LYS A 24 61.22 -62.89 -31.82
CA LYS A 24 62.42 -63.73 -31.77
C LYS A 24 62.27 -65.04 -32.54
N LEU A 25 61.11 -65.68 -32.43
CA LEU A 25 60.80 -66.89 -33.19
C LEU A 25 60.68 -66.60 -34.70
N MET A 26 60.18 -65.42 -35.08
CA MET A 26 60.08 -65.00 -36.48
C MET A 26 61.45 -64.67 -37.09
N GLU A 27 62.33 -64.02 -36.33
CA GLU A 27 63.71 -63.71 -36.74
C GLU A 27 64.53 -65.00 -36.91
N LYS A 28 64.42 -65.93 -35.96
CA LYS A 28 65.04 -67.27 -36.07
C LYS A 28 64.49 -68.08 -37.23
N ALA A 29 63.19 -67.95 -37.54
CA ALA A 29 62.57 -68.58 -38.70
C ALA A 29 63.05 -67.95 -40.02
N MET A 30 63.23 -66.62 -40.08
CA MET A 30 63.78 -65.93 -41.25
C MET A 30 65.26 -66.25 -41.47
N GLU A 31 66.10 -66.32 -40.44
CA GLU A 31 67.50 -66.76 -40.58
C GLU A 31 67.59 -68.22 -41.08
N SER A 32 66.72 -69.11 -40.58
CA SER A 32 66.64 -70.49 -41.07
C SER A 32 66.06 -70.60 -42.49
N GLY A 33 65.15 -69.69 -42.87
CA GLY A 33 64.53 -69.65 -44.19
C GLY A 33 65.42 -69.03 -45.26
N VAL A 34 66.21 -68.00 -44.92
CA VAL A 34 67.19 -67.37 -45.83
C VAL A 34 68.34 -68.33 -46.14
N SER A 35 68.77 -69.13 -45.15
CA SER A 35 69.70 -70.24 -45.38
C SER A 35 69.15 -71.33 -46.31
N ALA A 36 67.82 -71.50 -46.38
CA ALA A 36 67.17 -72.48 -47.26
C ALA A 36 66.93 -71.93 -48.68
N ILE A 37 66.82 -70.60 -48.83
CA ILE A 37 66.61 -69.94 -50.12
C ILE A 37 67.92 -69.81 -50.91
N GLU A 38 69.08 -69.60 -50.25
CA GLU A 38 70.39 -69.67 -50.92
C GLU A 38 70.74 -71.09 -51.42
N SER A 39 70.12 -72.14 -50.86
CA SER A 39 70.25 -73.53 -51.32
C SER A 39 69.23 -73.96 -52.39
N GLY A 40 68.34 -73.06 -52.84
CA GLY A 40 67.30 -73.39 -53.82
C GLY A 40 67.83 -73.82 -55.18
N SER A 41 69.01 -73.35 -55.58
CA SER A 41 69.70 -73.82 -56.80
C SER A 41 70.38 -75.19 -56.61
N GLU A 42 70.87 -75.49 -55.40
CA GLU A 42 71.47 -76.79 -55.09
C GLU A 42 70.42 -77.90 -54.94
N GLU A 43 69.19 -77.58 -54.57
CA GLU A 43 68.16 -78.58 -54.33
C GLU A 43 67.49 -79.07 -55.62
N GLU A 44 67.32 -78.19 -56.63
CA GLU A 44 66.98 -78.61 -58.00
C GLU A 44 68.06 -79.51 -58.60
N ASP A 45 69.33 -79.15 -58.41
CA ASP A 45 70.46 -79.98 -58.84
C ASP A 45 70.50 -81.31 -58.07
N ARG A 46 70.21 -81.34 -56.76
CA ARG A 46 70.20 -82.58 -55.97
C ARG A 46 69.02 -83.49 -56.32
N GLU A 47 67.85 -82.97 -56.68
CA GLU A 47 66.70 -83.78 -57.04
C GLU A 47 66.83 -84.33 -58.47
N VAL A 48 67.35 -83.53 -59.40
CA VAL A 48 67.76 -84.01 -60.73
C VAL A 48 68.88 -85.04 -60.58
N VAL A 49 69.92 -84.78 -59.78
CA VAL A 49 71.00 -85.74 -59.52
C VAL A 49 70.48 -87.00 -58.82
N ARG A 50 69.49 -86.91 -57.92
CA ARG A 50 68.87 -88.08 -57.27
C ARG A 50 68.01 -88.89 -58.21
N ALA A 51 67.19 -88.26 -59.05
CA ALA A 51 66.41 -88.95 -60.09
C ALA A 51 67.32 -89.57 -61.16
N THR A 52 68.42 -88.89 -61.49
CA THR A 52 69.48 -89.42 -62.33
C THR A 52 70.21 -90.56 -61.62
N SER A 53 70.39 -90.49 -60.29
CA SER A 53 71.02 -91.54 -59.49
C SER A 53 70.13 -92.77 -59.36
N THR A 54 68.81 -92.61 -59.17
CA THR A 54 67.88 -93.73 -59.06
C THR A 54 67.64 -94.37 -60.42
N ALA A 55 67.56 -93.56 -61.49
CA ALA A 55 67.59 -94.06 -62.87
C ALA A 55 68.89 -94.82 -63.18
N ARG A 56 70.04 -94.30 -62.73
CA ARG A 56 71.36 -94.93 -62.90
C ARG A 56 71.50 -96.21 -62.07
N LEU A 57 70.98 -96.23 -60.84
CA LEU A 57 70.95 -97.43 -59.98
C LEU A 57 70.02 -98.48 -60.58
N LEU A 58 68.84 -98.09 -61.07
CA LEU A 58 67.93 -98.98 -61.80
C LEU A 58 68.63 -99.58 -63.01
N GLU A 59 69.25 -98.75 -63.85
CA GLU A 59 70.02 -99.21 -65.00
C GLU A 59 71.14 -100.16 -64.57
N GLU A 60 71.91 -99.83 -63.52
CA GLU A 60 72.96 -100.70 -62.98
C GLU A 60 72.42 -102.04 -62.46
N THR A 61 71.24 -102.06 -61.81
CA THR A 61 70.59 -103.31 -61.39
C THR A 61 70.15 -104.16 -62.57
N PHE A 62 69.58 -103.57 -63.62
CA PHE A 62 69.21 -104.29 -64.84
C PHE A 62 70.45 -104.81 -65.57
N GLN A 63 71.55 -104.05 -65.61
CA GLN A 63 72.82 -104.52 -66.15
C GLN A 63 73.39 -105.70 -65.34
N ARG A 64 73.33 -105.68 -64.00
CA ARG A 64 73.73 -106.84 -63.18
C ARG A 64 72.85 -108.06 -63.41
N ILE A 65 71.54 -107.87 -63.61
CA ILE A 65 70.61 -108.96 -63.94
C ILE A 65 70.96 -109.55 -65.30
N LYS A 66 71.22 -108.69 -66.30
CA LYS A 66 71.64 -109.10 -67.64
C LYS A 66 72.90 -109.95 -67.58
N VAL A 67 73.96 -109.45 -66.93
CA VAL A 67 75.24 -110.18 -66.79
C VAL A 67 75.03 -111.54 -66.12
N ARG A 68 74.24 -111.61 -65.04
CA ARG A 68 73.95 -112.90 -64.38
C ARG A 68 73.19 -113.88 -65.27
N MET A 69 72.25 -113.40 -66.08
CA MET A 69 71.51 -114.24 -67.02
C MET A 69 72.41 -114.71 -68.16
N GLU A 70 73.30 -113.86 -68.67
CA GLU A 70 74.32 -114.23 -69.65
C GLU A 70 75.31 -115.25 -69.08
N ASP A 71 75.75 -115.10 -67.83
CA ASP A 71 76.61 -116.07 -67.13
C ASP A 71 75.92 -117.43 -67.00
N LEU A 72 74.63 -117.46 -66.63
CA LEU A 72 73.85 -118.70 -66.56
C LEU A 72 73.70 -119.37 -67.93
N LEU A 73 73.44 -118.59 -68.98
CA LEU A 73 73.37 -119.11 -70.35
C LEU A 73 74.73 -119.63 -70.82
N SER A 74 75.83 -118.95 -70.45
CA SER A 74 77.20 -119.43 -70.71
C SER A 74 77.50 -120.72 -69.95
N MET A 75 77.08 -120.85 -68.69
CA MET A 75 77.22 -122.10 -67.92
C MET A 75 76.41 -123.25 -68.53
N ILE A 76 75.23 -122.97 -69.08
CA ILE A 76 74.42 -123.95 -69.81
C ILE A 76 75.16 -124.36 -71.08
N GLU A 77 75.74 -123.41 -71.82
CA GLU A 77 76.53 -123.66 -73.02
C GLU A 77 77.79 -124.49 -72.71
N ASP A 78 78.52 -124.15 -71.65
CA ASP A 78 79.67 -124.92 -71.16
C ASP A 78 79.27 -126.33 -70.73
N SER A 79 78.10 -126.49 -70.10
CA SER A 79 77.57 -127.80 -69.71
C SER A 79 77.17 -128.64 -70.92
N ILE A 80 76.60 -128.02 -71.96
CA ILE A 80 76.32 -128.65 -73.24
C ILE A 80 77.63 -129.11 -73.88
N SER A 81 78.66 -128.27 -73.88
CA SER A 81 79.97 -128.61 -74.42
C SER A 81 80.72 -129.67 -73.61
N ALA A 82 80.55 -129.71 -72.29
CA ALA A 82 81.09 -130.79 -71.46
C ALA A 82 80.36 -132.13 -71.69
N ALA A 83 79.08 -132.09 -72.11
CA ALA A 83 78.31 -133.28 -72.44
C ALA A 83 78.65 -133.85 -73.83
N GLU A 84 79.22 -133.04 -74.75
CA GLU A 84 79.64 -133.46 -76.10
C GLU A 84 80.45 -134.78 -76.14
N PRO A 85 81.56 -134.93 -75.41
CA PRO A 85 82.37 -136.15 -75.46
C PRO A 85 81.63 -137.38 -74.92
N ASN A 86 80.76 -137.20 -73.93
CA ASN A 86 79.96 -138.30 -73.37
C ASN A 86 78.84 -138.71 -74.33
N VAL A 87 78.19 -137.75 -74.99
CA VAL A 87 77.24 -138.05 -76.07
C VAL A 87 77.95 -138.77 -77.22
N GLU A 88 79.14 -138.31 -77.60
CA GLU A 88 79.94 -138.95 -78.64
C GLU A 88 80.38 -140.37 -78.25
N GLU A 89 80.75 -140.60 -76.99
CA GLU A 89 81.08 -141.93 -76.45
C GLU A 89 79.84 -142.84 -76.39
N GLN A 90 78.69 -142.32 -75.96
CA GLN A 90 77.43 -143.08 -75.95
C GLN A 90 76.97 -143.45 -77.35
N VAL A 91 77.07 -142.54 -78.32
CA VAL A 91 76.81 -142.83 -79.72
C VAL A 91 77.81 -143.85 -80.25
N SER A 92 79.11 -143.68 -79.97
CA SER A 92 80.17 -144.60 -80.40
C SER A 92 80.00 -146.00 -79.78
N SER A 93 79.62 -146.10 -78.51
CA SER A 93 79.36 -147.36 -77.82
C SER A 93 78.05 -148.00 -78.26
N ALA A 94 77.00 -147.23 -78.55
CA ALA A 94 75.77 -147.72 -79.15
C ALA A 94 76.03 -148.29 -80.55
N ILE A 95 76.82 -147.58 -81.37
CA ILE A 95 77.29 -148.04 -82.68
C ILE A 95 78.12 -149.32 -82.54
N LYS A 96 79.05 -149.39 -81.57
CA LYS A 96 79.86 -150.61 -81.29
C LYS A 96 79.01 -151.77 -80.79
N SER A 97 78.03 -151.53 -79.92
CA SER A 97 77.08 -152.53 -79.42
C SER A 97 76.22 -153.09 -80.54
N LEU A 98 75.66 -152.21 -81.37
CA LEU A 98 74.92 -152.59 -82.57
C LEU A 98 75.81 -153.44 -83.50
N ALA A 99 77.05 -153.00 -83.70
CA ALA A 99 78.07 -153.71 -84.45
C ALA A 99 78.35 -155.13 -83.90
N THR A 100 78.44 -155.29 -82.58
CA THR A 100 78.62 -156.61 -81.94
C THR A 100 77.36 -157.49 -82.04
N LYS A 101 76.17 -156.92 -81.87
CA LYS A 101 74.90 -157.65 -82.04
C LYS A 101 74.74 -158.15 -83.47
N LEU A 102 75.02 -157.30 -84.47
CA LEU A 102 75.05 -157.69 -85.89
C LEU A 102 76.06 -158.83 -86.16
N LYS A 103 77.18 -158.89 -85.41
CA LYS A 103 78.16 -159.98 -85.53
C LYS A 103 77.59 -161.30 -85.02
N ALA A 104 76.90 -161.26 -83.89
CA ALA A 104 76.27 -162.42 -83.26
C ALA A 104 75.15 -163.03 -84.11
N PHE A 105 74.49 -162.22 -84.95
CA PHE A 105 73.47 -162.70 -85.91
C PHE A 105 74.03 -163.50 -87.10
N GLY A 106 75.35 -163.72 -87.19
CA GLY A 106 75.92 -164.69 -88.12
C GLY A 106 75.87 -164.28 -89.60
N LEU A 107 75.99 -162.99 -89.91
CA LEU A 107 75.93 -162.42 -91.27
C LEU A 107 77.09 -162.79 -92.23
N GLY A 108 78.01 -163.67 -91.80
CA GLY A 108 79.08 -164.19 -92.64
C GLY A 108 79.88 -163.09 -93.38
N VAL A 109 80.10 -163.28 -94.67
CA VAL A 109 80.94 -162.40 -95.53
C VAL A 109 80.34 -161.00 -95.72
N PHE A 110 79.04 -160.80 -95.49
CA PHE A 110 78.37 -159.50 -95.65
C PHE A 110 78.44 -158.59 -94.42
N TYR A 111 78.85 -159.13 -93.27
CA TYR A 111 78.95 -158.41 -92.00
C TYR A 111 79.82 -157.15 -92.10
N THR A 112 80.98 -157.25 -92.74
CA THR A 112 81.94 -156.14 -92.88
C THR A 112 81.41 -154.98 -93.71
N GLN A 113 80.51 -155.22 -94.67
CA GLN A 113 79.98 -154.17 -95.53
C GLN A 113 78.67 -153.56 -94.96
N THR A 114 77.80 -154.38 -94.38
CA THR A 114 76.59 -153.89 -93.69
C THR A 114 76.94 -153.01 -92.50
N ILE A 115 77.94 -153.40 -91.71
CA ILE A 115 78.35 -152.62 -90.54
C ILE A 115 78.98 -151.28 -90.92
N ALA A 116 79.69 -151.21 -92.05
CA ALA A 116 80.31 -149.98 -92.52
C ALA A 116 79.24 -148.96 -92.95
N LEU A 117 78.23 -149.41 -93.69
CA LEU A 117 77.12 -148.54 -94.14
C LEU A 117 76.26 -148.09 -92.95
N VAL A 118 75.90 -149.02 -92.05
CA VAL A 118 75.14 -148.71 -90.83
C VAL A 118 75.92 -147.74 -89.95
N ARG A 119 77.22 -147.93 -89.81
CA ARG A 119 78.08 -147.02 -89.06
C ARG A 119 78.18 -145.64 -89.70
N GLN A 120 78.23 -145.55 -91.02
CA GLN A 120 78.24 -144.27 -91.74
C GLN A 120 76.92 -143.50 -91.56
N GLU A 121 75.78 -144.14 -91.77
CA GLU A 121 74.46 -143.50 -91.62
C GLU A 121 74.16 -143.12 -90.16
N LEU A 122 74.46 -144.01 -89.19
CA LEU A 122 74.33 -143.65 -87.76
C LEU A 122 75.30 -142.55 -87.35
N SER A 123 76.54 -142.53 -87.86
CA SER A 123 77.48 -141.47 -87.52
C SER A 123 77.06 -140.10 -88.03
N LYS A 124 76.31 -140.06 -89.14
CA LYS A 124 75.78 -138.82 -89.70
C LYS A 124 74.52 -138.37 -88.96
N ALA A 125 73.58 -139.29 -88.75
CA ALA A 125 72.30 -139.00 -88.09
C ALA A 125 72.41 -138.75 -86.58
N LEU A 126 73.37 -139.41 -85.91
CA LEU A 126 73.69 -139.21 -84.49
C LEU A 126 75.03 -138.48 -84.32
N SER A 127 75.44 -137.66 -85.28
CA SER A 127 76.58 -136.77 -85.05
C SER A 127 76.27 -135.86 -83.86
N THR A 128 77.28 -135.64 -83.00
CA THR A 128 77.16 -134.80 -81.80
C THR A 128 76.60 -133.41 -82.14
N ASP A 129 76.96 -132.89 -83.31
CA ASP A 129 76.48 -131.60 -83.82
C ASP A 129 74.97 -131.63 -84.15
N ALA A 130 74.47 -132.68 -84.81
CA ALA A 130 73.04 -132.79 -85.15
C ALA A 130 72.12 -132.93 -83.91
N ILE A 131 72.62 -133.54 -82.83
CA ILE A 131 71.87 -133.73 -81.59
C ILE A 131 71.85 -132.44 -80.75
N LEU A 132 72.97 -131.71 -80.69
CA LEU A 132 73.11 -130.55 -79.80
C LEU A 132 72.76 -129.21 -80.47
N GLN A 133 72.73 -129.11 -81.81
CA GLN A 133 72.42 -127.87 -82.52
C GLN A 133 71.05 -127.26 -82.17
N PRO A 134 69.94 -128.03 -82.00
CA PRO A 134 68.66 -127.48 -81.54
C PRO A 134 68.72 -126.88 -80.13
N VAL A 135 69.54 -127.45 -79.24
CA VAL A 135 69.73 -126.93 -77.88
C VAL A 135 70.57 -125.66 -77.91
N ARG A 136 71.61 -125.60 -78.76
CA ARG A 136 72.40 -124.39 -78.96
C ARG A 136 71.55 -123.25 -79.54
N SER A 137 70.62 -123.54 -80.47
CA SER A 137 69.74 -122.50 -81.01
C SER A 137 68.75 -121.96 -79.98
N THR A 138 68.19 -122.81 -79.11
CA THR A 138 67.28 -122.34 -78.05
C THR A 138 68.01 -121.51 -76.99
N VAL A 139 69.27 -121.83 -76.69
CA VAL A 139 70.13 -121.01 -75.81
C VAL A 139 70.43 -119.64 -76.45
N ALA A 140 70.70 -119.59 -77.75
CA ALA A 140 70.89 -118.34 -78.48
C ALA A 140 69.61 -117.47 -78.50
N GLU A 141 68.45 -118.06 -78.80
CA GLU A 141 67.17 -117.36 -78.74
C GLU A 141 66.84 -116.86 -77.33
N ALA A 142 67.13 -117.66 -76.29
CA ALA A 142 66.95 -117.24 -74.90
C ALA A 142 67.84 -116.03 -74.56
N ARG A 143 69.05 -115.95 -75.12
CA ARG A 143 69.96 -114.81 -74.93
C ARG A 143 69.38 -113.52 -75.52
N ASP A 144 68.87 -113.58 -76.74
CA ASP A 144 68.25 -112.43 -77.41
C ASP A 144 66.98 -111.97 -76.68
N GLN A 145 66.16 -112.90 -76.19
CA GLN A 145 64.97 -112.57 -75.41
C GLN A 145 65.31 -111.92 -74.06
N VAL A 146 66.33 -112.43 -73.37
CA VAL A 146 66.83 -111.84 -72.13
C VAL A 146 67.27 -110.40 -72.37
N ASP A 147 68.03 -110.14 -73.44
CA ASP A 147 68.49 -108.79 -73.79
C ASP A 147 67.32 -107.83 -74.05
N ASP A 148 66.34 -108.24 -74.86
CA ASP A 148 65.18 -107.43 -75.20
C ASP A 148 64.30 -107.12 -73.98
N ILE A 149 64.00 -108.13 -73.15
CA ILE A 149 63.19 -107.98 -71.95
C ILE A 149 63.86 -107.04 -70.97
N VAL A 150 65.15 -107.25 -70.67
CA VAL A 150 65.89 -106.42 -69.71
C VAL A 150 65.98 -104.97 -70.20
N THR A 151 66.27 -104.76 -71.48
CA THR A 151 66.37 -103.41 -72.07
C THR A 151 65.04 -102.67 -72.09
N LYS A 152 63.94 -103.35 -72.43
CA LYS A 152 62.60 -102.75 -72.40
C LYS A 152 62.14 -102.46 -70.98
N ALA A 153 62.39 -103.38 -70.05
CA ALA A 153 62.04 -103.22 -68.64
C ALA A 153 62.82 -102.06 -68.01
N SER A 154 64.12 -101.94 -68.25
CA SER A 154 64.95 -100.85 -67.73
C SER A 154 64.48 -99.49 -68.26
N ARG A 155 64.30 -99.37 -69.58
CA ARG A 155 63.81 -98.15 -70.23
C ARG A 155 62.42 -97.75 -69.72
N GLY A 156 61.53 -98.73 -69.52
CA GLY A 156 60.19 -98.52 -68.99
C GLY A 156 60.20 -97.98 -67.55
N ALA A 157 61.00 -98.60 -66.67
CA ALA A 157 61.14 -98.20 -65.27
C ALA A 157 61.81 -96.82 -65.13
N VAL A 158 62.85 -96.53 -65.90
CA VAL A 158 63.50 -95.21 -65.90
C VAL A 158 62.52 -94.12 -66.34
N LYS A 159 61.72 -94.39 -67.38
CA LYS A 159 60.73 -93.43 -67.90
C LYS A 159 59.59 -93.16 -66.91
N SER A 160 59.13 -94.16 -66.16
CA SER A 160 58.09 -93.97 -65.15
C SER A 160 58.60 -93.13 -63.96
N VAL A 161 59.82 -93.41 -63.49
CA VAL A 161 60.48 -92.63 -62.43
C VAL A 161 60.66 -91.17 -62.86
N ALA A 162 61.20 -90.92 -64.07
CA ALA A 162 61.38 -89.56 -64.57
C ALA A 162 60.07 -88.76 -64.65
N ARG A 163 58.98 -89.39 -65.09
CA ARG A 163 57.64 -88.75 -65.11
C ARG A 163 57.15 -88.44 -63.70
N SER A 164 57.31 -89.36 -62.76
CA SER A 164 56.91 -89.17 -61.37
C SER A 164 57.69 -88.01 -60.74
N THR A 165 59.01 -87.98 -60.90
CA THR A 165 59.86 -86.89 -60.40
C THR A 165 59.45 -85.55 -61.01
N GLY A 166 59.28 -85.46 -62.34
CA GLY A 166 58.84 -84.20 -62.97
C GLY A 166 57.47 -83.72 -62.47
N SER A 167 56.54 -84.65 -62.19
CA SER A 167 55.24 -84.31 -61.62
C SER A 167 55.35 -83.80 -60.18
N LEU A 168 56.23 -84.41 -59.37
CA LEU A 168 56.51 -83.98 -58.00
C LEU A 168 57.17 -82.60 -58.00
N GLN A 169 58.16 -82.37 -58.85
CA GLN A 169 58.83 -81.08 -58.99
C GLN A 169 57.84 -79.97 -59.37
N THR A 170 56.95 -80.23 -60.33
CA THR A 170 55.89 -79.28 -60.70
C THR A 170 54.98 -78.99 -59.51
N LYS A 171 54.65 -80.02 -58.71
CA LYS A 171 53.83 -79.85 -57.52
C LYS A 171 54.53 -79.04 -56.43
N VAL A 172 55.84 -79.24 -56.23
CA VAL A 172 56.66 -78.47 -55.29
C VAL A 172 56.70 -77.00 -55.69
N ILE A 173 56.94 -76.70 -56.97
CA ILE A 173 56.94 -75.32 -57.48
C ILE A 173 55.56 -74.66 -57.25
N GLN A 174 54.47 -75.38 -57.55
CA GLN A 174 53.12 -74.88 -57.28
C GLN A 174 52.88 -74.62 -55.79
N LEU A 175 53.32 -75.54 -54.91
CA LEU A 175 53.19 -75.37 -53.46
C LEU A 175 53.98 -74.15 -52.98
N TYR A 176 55.20 -73.94 -53.47
CA TYR A 176 56.03 -72.78 -53.15
C TYR A 176 55.34 -71.47 -53.57
N ALA A 177 54.82 -71.40 -54.80
CA ALA A 177 54.07 -70.23 -55.26
C ALA A 177 52.82 -69.95 -54.41
N THR A 178 52.08 -70.99 -54.01
CA THR A 178 50.94 -70.82 -53.11
C THR A 178 51.35 -70.40 -51.71
N LEU A 179 52.48 -70.89 -51.19
CA LEU A 179 52.99 -70.50 -49.88
C LEU A 179 53.34 -69.01 -49.87
N GLN A 180 54.04 -68.52 -50.90
CA GLN A 180 54.41 -67.11 -51.04
C GLN A 180 53.18 -66.21 -51.17
N ASP A 181 52.14 -66.63 -51.89
CA ASP A 181 50.88 -65.88 -51.98
C ASP A 181 50.19 -65.80 -50.60
N ARG A 182 50.18 -66.89 -49.83
CA ARG A 182 49.64 -66.90 -48.46
C ARG A 182 50.44 -66.02 -47.50
N GLU A 183 51.76 -66.01 -47.61
CA GLU A 183 52.62 -65.12 -46.82
C GLU A 183 52.29 -63.63 -47.10
N ARG A 184 52.12 -63.25 -48.37
CA ARG A 184 51.69 -61.89 -48.72
C ARG A 184 50.31 -61.56 -48.15
N GLN A 185 49.35 -62.50 -48.23
CA GLN A 185 48.02 -62.29 -47.66
C GLN A 185 48.07 -62.10 -46.14
N ILE A 186 48.91 -62.87 -45.44
CA ILE A 186 49.12 -62.72 -43.99
C ILE A 186 49.72 -61.34 -43.67
N GLU A 187 50.68 -60.87 -44.45
CA GLU A 187 51.30 -59.56 -44.25
C GLU A 187 50.29 -58.41 -44.42
N VAL A 188 49.47 -58.48 -45.47
CA VAL A 188 48.39 -57.49 -45.69
C VAL A 188 47.36 -57.54 -44.56
N ALA A 189 46.96 -58.73 -44.11
CA ALA A 189 46.03 -58.89 -43.00
C ALA A 189 46.60 -58.32 -41.69
N ARG A 190 47.89 -58.53 -41.39
CA ARG A 190 48.56 -57.95 -40.22
C ARG A 190 48.60 -56.43 -40.29
N ALA A 191 48.92 -55.86 -41.45
CA ALA A 191 48.92 -54.41 -41.63
C ALA A 191 47.51 -53.82 -41.44
N ALA A 192 46.47 -54.50 -41.93
CA ALA A 192 45.09 -54.11 -41.71
C ALA A 192 44.71 -54.18 -40.22
N LEU A 193 45.06 -55.27 -39.52
CA LEU A 193 44.82 -55.41 -38.08
C LEU A 193 45.48 -54.29 -37.27
N TYR A 194 46.72 -53.92 -37.61
CA TYR A 194 47.41 -52.82 -36.95
C TYR A 194 46.65 -51.49 -37.13
N ARG A 195 46.21 -51.19 -38.36
CA ARG A 195 45.40 -49.98 -38.63
C ARG A 195 44.09 -49.98 -37.85
N TRP A 196 43.39 -51.11 -37.79
CA TRP A 196 42.15 -51.24 -37.03
C TRP A 196 42.39 -51.05 -35.53
N ARG A 197 43.46 -51.63 -34.97
CA ARG A 197 43.83 -51.45 -33.56
C ARG A 197 44.13 -49.99 -33.23
N THR A 198 44.91 -49.30 -34.07
CA THR A 198 45.15 -47.86 -33.89
C THR A 198 43.85 -47.07 -33.96
N ARG A 199 42.97 -47.38 -34.91
CA ARG A 199 41.69 -46.68 -35.05
C ARG A 199 40.77 -46.88 -33.85
N VAL A 200 40.74 -48.09 -33.29
CA VAL A 200 39.99 -48.41 -32.06
C VAL A 200 40.54 -47.57 -30.90
N SER A 201 41.86 -47.54 -30.71
CA SER A 201 42.49 -46.73 -29.66
C SER A 201 42.20 -45.23 -29.78
N GLU A 202 42.22 -44.68 -30.99
CA GLU A 202 41.83 -43.28 -31.25
C GLU A 202 40.35 -43.02 -30.88
N LEU A 203 39.46 -43.94 -31.22
CA LEU A 203 38.04 -43.83 -30.92
C LEU A 203 37.75 -43.95 -29.42
N GLU A 204 38.45 -44.85 -28.71
CA GLU A 204 38.36 -44.97 -27.26
C GLU A 204 38.83 -43.70 -26.56
N ALA A 205 39.95 -43.12 -27.01
CA ALA A 205 40.44 -41.85 -26.47
C ALA A 205 39.45 -40.70 -26.74
N ALA A 206 38.88 -40.64 -27.94
CA ALA A 206 37.86 -39.65 -28.28
C ALA A 206 36.59 -39.82 -27.44
N LEU A 207 36.14 -41.05 -27.22
CA LEU A 207 34.97 -41.37 -26.39
C LEU A 207 35.20 -40.90 -24.95
N LYS A 208 36.35 -41.26 -24.36
CA LYS A 208 36.71 -40.83 -23.00
C LYS A 208 36.73 -39.30 -22.86
N SER A 209 37.30 -38.59 -23.83
CA SER A 209 37.29 -37.12 -23.84
C SER A 209 35.87 -36.53 -23.93
N LYS A 210 34.98 -37.18 -24.70
CA LYS A 210 33.57 -36.78 -24.77
C LYS A 210 32.84 -37.05 -23.46
N ASP A 211 33.07 -38.19 -22.81
CA ASP A 211 32.48 -38.53 -21.52
C ASP A 211 32.92 -37.58 -20.41
N GLU A 212 34.19 -37.18 -20.39
CA GLU A 212 34.71 -36.14 -19.49
C GLU A 212 34.02 -34.80 -19.74
N THR A 213 33.83 -34.43 -21.01
CA THR A 213 33.13 -33.19 -21.39
C THR A 213 31.66 -33.23 -20.97
N ILE A 214 30.98 -34.36 -21.19
CA ILE A 214 29.58 -34.57 -20.77
C ILE A 214 29.49 -34.44 -19.25
N SER A 215 30.37 -35.11 -18.51
CA SER A 215 30.39 -35.07 -17.04
C SER A 215 30.57 -33.65 -16.50
N ARG A 216 31.47 -32.85 -17.11
CA ARG A 216 31.65 -31.44 -16.77
C ARG A 216 30.39 -30.62 -17.04
N LEU A 217 29.82 -30.75 -18.25
CA LEU A 217 28.61 -30.01 -18.63
C LEU A 217 27.41 -30.40 -17.76
N THR A 218 27.26 -31.68 -17.39
CA THR A 218 26.22 -32.13 -16.46
C THR A 218 26.39 -31.50 -15.08
N SER A 219 27.62 -31.41 -14.58
CA SER A 219 27.92 -30.75 -13.31
C SER A 219 27.62 -29.25 -13.35
N GLU A 220 27.97 -28.57 -14.44
CA GLU A 220 27.66 -27.16 -14.67
C GLU A 220 26.15 -26.90 -14.76
N LEU A 221 25.41 -27.80 -15.42
CA LEU A 221 23.96 -27.71 -15.54
C LEU A 221 23.30 -27.85 -14.16
N GLU A 222 23.77 -28.78 -13.32
CA GLU A 222 23.23 -28.97 -11.98
C GLU A 222 23.56 -27.78 -11.06
N ALA A 223 24.76 -27.21 -11.17
CA ALA A 223 25.11 -25.98 -10.46
C ALA A 223 24.21 -24.80 -10.91
N LEU A 224 23.96 -24.66 -12.22
CA LEU A 224 23.07 -23.62 -12.73
C LEU A 224 21.62 -23.80 -12.25
N LYS A 225 21.10 -25.03 -12.21
CA LYS A 225 19.78 -25.31 -11.62
C LYS A 225 19.70 -24.90 -10.15
N GLN A 226 20.74 -25.19 -9.37
CA GLN A 226 20.78 -24.76 -7.98
C GLN A 226 20.74 -23.23 -7.88
N THR A 227 21.55 -22.52 -8.69
CA THR A 227 21.51 -21.05 -8.69
C THR A 227 20.16 -20.47 -9.11
N ILE A 228 19.45 -21.13 -10.05
CA ILE A 228 18.10 -20.71 -10.43
C ILE A 228 17.13 -20.90 -9.26
N SER A 229 17.19 -22.05 -8.58
CA SER A 229 16.36 -22.32 -7.40
C SER A 229 16.61 -21.30 -6.28
N ASP A 230 17.87 -20.94 -6.04
CA ASP A 230 18.24 -19.96 -5.02
C ASP A 230 17.70 -18.56 -5.39
N LEU A 231 17.83 -18.16 -6.66
CA LEU A 231 17.29 -16.89 -7.17
C LEU A 231 15.75 -16.83 -7.14
N GLU A 232 15.06 -17.94 -7.41
CA GLU A 232 13.60 -18.04 -7.28
C GLU A 232 13.16 -17.83 -5.82
N SER A 233 13.88 -18.43 -4.86
CA SER A 233 13.64 -18.21 -3.43
C SER A 233 13.86 -16.76 -3.02
N GLU A 234 14.96 -16.13 -3.45
CA GLU A 234 15.22 -14.71 -3.18
C GLU A 234 14.13 -13.79 -3.79
N LEU A 235 13.62 -14.13 -4.98
CA LEU A 235 12.56 -13.38 -5.64
C LEU A 235 11.25 -13.46 -4.84
N GLU A 236 10.91 -14.64 -4.32
CA GLU A 236 9.73 -14.84 -3.46
C GLU A 236 9.85 -14.05 -2.15
N GLU A 237 11.00 -14.12 -1.48
CA GLU A 237 11.27 -13.34 -0.26
C GLU A 237 11.14 -11.83 -0.51
N ARG A 238 11.73 -11.32 -1.60
CA ARG A 238 11.59 -9.92 -2.00
C ARG A 238 10.14 -9.55 -2.34
N GLY A 239 9.41 -10.45 -2.99
CA GLY A 239 7.98 -10.28 -3.27
C GLY A 239 7.15 -10.11 -2.00
N ASN A 240 7.41 -10.96 -0.99
CA ASN A 240 6.77 -10.87 0.32
C ASN A 240 7.12 -9.57 1.05
N ALA A 241 8.40 -9.17 1.03
CA ALA A 241 8.84 -7.90 1.63
C ALA A 241 8.17 -6.67 0.97
N ILE A 242 8.01 -6.68 -0.36
CA ILE A 242 7.30 -5.60 -1.08
C ILE A 242 5.83 -5.56 -0.67
N SER A 243 5.18 -6.71 -0.52
CA SER A 243 3.77 -6.79 -0.08
C SER A 243 3.59 -6.20 1.31
N GLU A 244 4.48 -6.55 2.24
CA GLU A 244 4.48 -6.03 3.60
C GLU A 244 4.70 -4.50 3.62
N LEU A 245 5.69 -4.01 2.88
CA LEU A 245 5.94 -2.57 2.75
C LEU A 245 4.74 -1.81 2.16
N LYS A 246 4.04 -2.39 1.17
CA LYS A 246 2.80 -1.80 0.64
C LYS A 246 1.69 -1.72 1.69
N SER A 247 1.55 -2.77 2.52
CA SER A 247 0.59 -2.78 3.63
C SER A 247 0.91 -1.65 4.63
N GLN A 248 2.17 -1.56 5.05
CA GLN A 248 2.64 -0.53 5.97
C GLN A 248 2.44 0.88 5.41
N LEU A 249 2.71 1.08 4.11
CA LEU A 249 2.46 2.35 3.43
C LEU A 249 0.97 2.72 3.44
N ALA A 250 0.08 1.77 3.16
CA ALA A 250 -1.37 2.00 3.21
C ALA A 250 -1.84 2.36 4.63
N GLN A 251 -1.30 1.69 5.66
CA GLN A 251 -1.59 2.01 7.05
C GLN A 251 -1.09 3.42 7.44
N ALA A 252 0.14 3.77 7.06
CA ALA A 252 0.70 5.10 7.30
C ALA A 252 -0.12 6.20 6.60
N GLN A 253 -0.56 5.95 5.37
CA GLN A 253 -1.43 6.86 4.63
C GLN A 253 -2.76 7.08 5.35
N SER A 254 -3.38 6.01 5.85
CA SER A 254 -4.62 6.10 6.63
C SER A 254 -4.42 6.88 7.94
N GLN A 255 -3.28 6.70 8.62
CA GLN A 255 -2.95 7.48 9.81
C GLN A 255 -2.76 8.96 9.50
N ILE A 256 -2.11 9.29 8.38
CA ILE A 256 -1.95 10.68 7.92
C ILE A 256 -3.32 11.31 7.66
N ASP A 257 -4.22 10.61 6.97
CA ASP A 257 -5.57 11.11 6.70
C ASP A 257 -6.35 11.34 8.01
N GLN A 258 -6.26 10.41 8.96
CA GLN A 258 -6.85 10.59 10.30
C GLN A 258 -6.29 11.83 11.02
N GLN A 259 -4.96 12.00 11.05
CA GLN A 259 -4.33 13.17 11.66
C GLN A 259 -4.77 14.47 10.98
N ARG A 260 -4.90 14.48 9.65
CA ARG A 260 -5.38 15.64 8.90
C ARG A 260 -6.80 16.04 9.31
N THR A 261 -7.71 15.07 9.44
CA THR A 261 -9.06 15.36 9.95
C THR A 261 -9.07 15.87 11.39
N MET A 262 -8.11 15.43 12.22
CA MET A 262 -7.98 15.92 13.60
C MET A 262 -7.48 17.36 13.65
N ILE A 263 -6.52 17.72 12.79
CA ILE A 263 -6.04 19.10 12.63
C ILE A 263 -7.17 20.03 12.16
N GLU A 264 -7.98 19.60 11.20
CA GLU A 264 -9.14 20.38 10.74
C GLU A 264 -10.15 20.62 11.88
N LYS A 265 -10.43 19.60 12.69
CA LYS A 265 -11.29 19.74 13.88
C LYS A 265 -10.70 20.69 14.92
N LEU A 266 -9.40 20.65 15.15
CA LEU A 266 -8.71 21.57 16.06
C LEU A 266 -8.80 23.01 15.56
N GLY A 267 -8.60 23.27 14.27
CA GLY A 267 -8.77 24.61 13.69
C GLY A 267 -10.20 25.17 13.88
N SER A 268 -11.22 24.32 13.72
CA SER A 268 -12.61 24.72 14.03
C SER A 268 -12.84 24.98 15.53
N ALA A 269 -12.16 24.24 16.41
CA ALA A 269 -12.23 24.49 17.85
C ALA A 269 -11.56 25.82 18.23
N GLU A 270 -10.43 26.18 17.60
CA GLU A 270 -9.80 27.50 17.77
C GLU A 270 -10.73 28.63 17.34
N GLU A 271 -11.44 28.48 16.22
CA GLU A 271 -12.45 29.46 15.77
C GLU A 271 -13.60 29.60 16.76
N MET A 272 -14.08 28.50 17.34
CA MET A 272 -15.10 28.53 18.41
C MET A 272 -14.59 29.22 19.68
N VAL A 273 -13.32 29.01 20.06
CA VAL A 273 -12.72 29.70 21.21
C VAL A 273 -12.67 31.21 20.96
N ALA A 274 -12.23 31.65 19.78
CA ALA A 274 -12.21 33.06 19.42
C ALA A 274 -13.61 33.70 19.42
N ASP A 275 -14.64 32.99 18.94
CA ASP A 275 -16.04 33.44 19.04
C ASP A 275 -16.50 33.55 20.50
N TYR A 276 -16.14 32.59 21.36
CA TYR A 276 -16.46 32.66 22.79
C TYR A 276 -15.75 33.81 23.50
N GLU A 277 -14.48 34.08 23.20
CA GLU A 277 -13.74 35.24 23.75
C GLU A 277 -14.41 36.55 23.35
N SER A 278 -14.80 36.70 22.07
CA SER A 278 -15.54 37.87 21.59
C SER A 278 -16.89 38.05 22.30
N LYS A 279 -17.65 36.95 22.49
CA LYS A 279 -18.89 36.96 23.27
C LYS A 279 -18.65 37.31 24.73
N LEU A 280 -17.55 36.86 25.34
CA LEU A 280 -17.19 37.18 26.71
C LEU A 280 -16.93 38.68 26.87
N MET A 281 -16.19 39.28 25.93
CA MET A 281 -15.97 40.72 25.88
C MET A 281 -17.30 41.48 25.77
N ARG A 282 -18.21 41.02 24.89
CA ARG A 282 -19.52 41.64 24.75
C ARG A 282 -20.38 41.54 26.01
N ILE A 283 -20.30 40.42 26.74
CA ILE A 283 -20.96 40.26 28.04
C ILE A 283 -20.39 41.27 29.03
N SER A 284 -19.07 41.42 29.12
CA SER A 284 -18.43 42.40 30.01
C SER A 284 -18.83 43.85 29.69
N GLU A 285 -18.94 44.21 28.40
CA GLU A 285 -19.46 45.52 27.98
C GLU A 285 -20.91 45.73 28.44
N LEU A 286 -21.77 44.73 28.21
CA LEU A 286 -23.17 44.78 28.63
C LEU A 286 -23.32 44.84 30.15
N GLU A 287 -22.48 44.14 30.91
CA GLU A 287 -22.43 44.24 32.38
C GLU A 287 -22.08 45.67 32.82
N GLY A 288 -21.12 46.31 32.15
CA GLY A 288 -20.78 47.72 32.35
C GLY A 288 -21.93 48.67 32.02
N GLU A 289 -22.62 48.46 30.89
CA GLU A 289 -23.81 49.23 30.51
C GLU A 289 -24.93 49.07 31.55
N VAL A 290 -25.18 47.84 32.02
CA VAL A 290 -26.17 47.56 33.07
C VAL A 290 -25.80 48.24 34.38
N ALA A 291 -24.53 48.22 34.78
CA ALA A 291 -24.08 48.92 35.99
C ALA A 291 -24.32 50.44 35.88
N ARG A 292 -23.97 51.03 34.73
CA ARG A 292 -24.22 52.45 34.46
C ARG A 292 -25.70 52.80 34.48
N LEU A 293 -26.54 51.99 33.85
CA LEU A 293 -28.00 52.19 33.85
C LEU A 293 -28.59 52.06 35.25
N ARG A 294 -28.09 51.14 36.08
CA ARG A 294 -28.50 51.02 37.49
C ARG A 294 -28.16 52.28 38.28
N GLU A 295 -26.97 52.84 38.08
CA GLU A 295 -26.58 54.09 38.72
C GLU A 295 -27.45 55.27 38.26
N GLU A 296 -27.76 55.36 36.96
CA GLU A 296 -28.69 56.36 36.44
C GLU A 296 -30.09 56.21 37.06
N ILE A 297 -30.59 54.98 37.22
CA ILE A 297 -31.87 54.72 37.90
C ILE A 297 -31.82 55.22 39.35
N VAL A 298 -30.76 54.90 40.11
CA VAL A 298 -30.62 55.36 41.50
C VAL A 298 -30.61 56.89 41.58
N GLN A 299 -29.88 57.55 40.66
CA GLN A 299 -29.89 59.01 40.58
C GLN A 299 -31.29 59.54 40.29
N ARG A 300 -31.99 58.97 39.30
CA ARG A 300 -33.35 59.38 38.96
C ARG A 300 -34.33 59.13 40.11
N ASP A 301 -34.23 58.02 40.83
CA ASP A 301 -35.04 57.76 42.01
C ASP A 301 -34.81 58.82 43.09
N SER A 302 -33.56 59.21 43.34
CA SER A 302 -33.26 60.31 44.27
C SER A 302 -33.86 61.65 43.83
N THR A 303 -33.84 61.95 42.51
CA THR A 303 -34.51 63.16 41.99
C THR A 303 -36.03 63.08 42.11
N ILE A 304 -36.63 61.90 41.94
CA ILE A 304 -38.06 61.69 42.13
C ILE A 304 -38.44 61.89 43.60
N GLU A 305 -37.66 61.39 44.54
CA GLU A 305 -37.88 61.63 45.98
C GLU A 305 -37.78 63.12 46.31
N TYR A 306 -36.75 63.81 45.80
CA TYR A 306 -36.62 65.26 45.97
C TYR A 306 -37.85 66.02 45.45
N LEU A 307 -38.27 65.75 44.20
CA LEU A 307 -39.43 66.39 43.58
C LEU A 307 -40.74 66.05 44.31
N ARG A 308 -40.88 64.83 44.87
CA ARG A 308 -42.04 64.46 45.70
C ARG A 308 -42.09 65.27 46.99
N ASN A 309 -40.95 65.47 47.64
CA ASN A 309 -40.89 66.29 48.86
C ASN A 309 -41.23 67.74 48.57
N GLU A 310 -40.68 68.30 47.49
CA GLU A 310 -41.00 69.65 47.03
C GLU A 310 -42.49 69.80 46.69
N ALA A 311 -43.07 68.84 45.96
CA ALA A 311 -44.50 68.83 45.67
C ALA A 311 -45.37 68.73 46.94
N SER A 312 -44.94 67.97 47.94
CA SER A 312 -45.63 67.87 49.25
C SER A 312 -45.60 69.22 49.99
N GLN A 313 -44.44 69.88 50.06
CA GLN A 313 -44.30 71.19 50.69
C GLN A 313 -45.14 72.26 49.96
N ALA A 314 -45.10 72.25 48.63
CA ALA A 314 -45.94 73.15 47.82
C ALA A 314 -47.44 72.91 48.08
N SER A 315 -47.86 71.64 48.25
CA SER A 315 -49.24 71.31 48.59
C SER A 315 -49.64 71.78 49.99
N GLU A 316 -48.76 71.67 50.99
CA GLU A 316 -49.01 72.20 52.34
C GLU A 316 -49.15 73.72 52.32
N TYR A 317 -48.23 74.40 51.64
CA TYR A 317 -48.27 75.85 51.46
C TYR A 317 -49.55 76.30 50.73
N ALA A 318 -50.00 75.56 49.72
CA ALA A 318 -51.27 75.82 49.04
C ALA A 318 -52.48 75.67 49.99
N MET A 319 -52.51 74.64 50.85
CA MET A 319 -53.57 74.48 51.86
C MET A 319 -53.60 75.63 52.87
N GLU A 320 -52.44 76.11 53.32
CA GLU A 320 -52.35 77.27 54.21
C GLU A 320 -52.88 78.55 53.55
N LEU A 321 -52.54 78.76 52.28
CA LEU A 321 -53.07 79.88 51.50
C LEU A 321 -54.59 79.78 51.32
N GLU A 322 -55.12 78.60 51.02
CA GLU A 322 -56.57 78.37 50.93
C GLU A 322 -57.27 78.68 52.26
N LYS A 323 -56.70 78.24 53.39
CA LYS A 323 -57.23 78.56 54.73
C LYS A 323 -57.23 80.07 55.00
N LYS A 324 -56.12 80.76 54.71
CA LYS A 324 -56.04 82.23 54.84
C LYS A 324 -57.06 82.93 53.94
N ALA A 325 -57.25 82.45 52.71
CA ALA A 325 -58.25 83.00 51.80
C ALA A 325 -59.68 82.81 52.35
N ALA A 326 -60.00 81.65 52.92
CA ALA A 326 -61.28 81.41 53.58
C ALA A 326 -61.51 82.33 54.79
N GLU A 327 -60.51 82.49 55.67
CA GLU A 327 -60.58 83.40 56.82
C GLU A 327 -60.78 84.86 56.39
N LEU A 328 -60.07 85.32 55.36
CA LEU A 328 -60.26 86.66 54.80
C LEU A 328 -61.67 86.82 54.19
N ASN A 329 -62.20 85.79 53.54
CA ASN A 329 -63.54 85.82 52.97
C ASN A 329 -64.63 85.88 54.04
N ASP A 330 -64.47 85.15 55.15
CA ASP A 330 -65.40 85.22 56.30
C ASP A 330 -65.37 86.60 56.96
N ARG A 331 -64.18 87.19 57.13
CA ARG A 331 -64.03 88.57 57.63
C ARG A 331 -64.70 89.58 56.70
N LEU A 332 -64.54 89.41 55.39
CA LEU A 332 -65.20 90.26 54.40
C LEU A 332 -66.73 90.14 54.50
N ALA A 333 -67.26 88.93 54.60
CA ALA A 333 -68.69 88.70 54.76
C ALA A 333 -69.24 89.31 56.06
N HIS A 334 -68.47 89.25 57.15
CA HIS A 334 -68.82 89.89 58.41
C HIS A 334 -68.89 91.42 58.27
N ALA A 335 -67.85 92.03 57.70
CA ALA A 335 -67.80 93.47 57.45
C ALA A 335 -68.93 93.94 56.50
N GLU A 336 -69.27 93.15 55.47
CA GLU A 336 -70.42 93.43 54.61
C GLU A 336 -71.75 93.36 55.39
N GLY A 337 -71.87 92.44 56.34
CA GLY A 337 -73.02 92.34 57.24
C GLY A 337 -73.20 93.56 58.14
N GLU A 338 -72.13 94.01 58.78
CA GLU A 338 -72.11 95.25 59.58
C GLU A 338 -72.45 96.48 58.75
N LEU A 339 -71.90 96.56 57.52
CA LEU A 339 -72.24 97.64 56.60
C LEU A 339 -73.74 97.69 56.30
N ARG A 340 -74.38 96.54 56.09
CA ARG A 340 -75.83 96.44 55.86
C ARG A 340 -76.65 96.87 57.09
N SER A 341 -76.24 96.48 58.30
CA SER A 341 -76.97 96.90 59.51
C SER A 341 -76.87 98.41 59.72
N LEU A 342 -75.68 98.99 59.56
CA LEU A 342 -75.47 100.44 59.65
C LEU A 342 -76.25 101.20 58.57
N GLN A 343 -76.37 100.64 57.37
CA GLN A 343 -77.21 101.22 56.31
C GLN A 343 -78.70 101.20 56.68
N ALA A 344 -79.21 100.11 57.26
CA ALA A 344 -80.59 100.02 57.70
C ALA A 344 -80.88 101.02 58.83
N GLU A 345 -79.98 101.13 59.80
CA GLU A 345 -80.07 102.11 60.90
C GLU A 345 -80.09 103.55 60.36
N ASN A 346 -79.25 103.86 59.37
CA ASN A 346 -79.28 105.18 58.71
C ASN A 346 -80.59 105.48 57.99
N GLN A 347 -81.24 104.46 57.40
CA GLN A 347 -82.55 104.64 56.77
C GLN A 347 -83.64 104.92 57.80
N ASP A 348 -83.65 104.19 58.91
CA ASP A 348 -84.60 104.41 60.01
C ASP A 348 -84.44 105.80 60.63
N LEU A 349 -83.20 106.23 60.91
CA LEU A 349 -82.92 107.58 61.41
C LEU A 349 -83.41 108.65 60.43
N ARG A 350 -83.22 108.46 59.13
CA ARG A 350 -83.75 109.37 58.10
C ARG A 350 -85.28 109.41 58.08
N ALA A 351 -85.94 108.26 58.27
CA ALA A 351 -87.40 108.20 58.35
C ALA A 351 -87.92 108.99 59.57
N GLN A 352 -87.30 108.82 60.74
CA GLN A 352 -87.65 109.57 61.96
C GLN A 352 -87.50 111.08 61.78
N VAL A 353 -86.40 111.54 61.15
CA VAL A 353 -86.19 112.96 60.85
C VAL A 353 -87.26 113.49 59.91
N SER A 354 -87.63 112.73 58.87
CA SER A 354 -88.70 113.11 57.95
C SER A 354 -90.05 113.26 58.66
N GLU A 355 -90.38 112.35 59.58
CA GLU A 355 -91.61 112.40 60.36
C GLU A 355 -91.64 113.63 61.27
N MET A 356 -90.55 113.90 62.00
CA MET A 356 -90.41 115.10 62.82
C MET A 356 -90.57 116.39 62.00
N SER A 357 -89.96 116.48 60.82
CA SER A 357 -90.11 117.64 59.94
C SER A 357 -91.55 117.84 59.45
N ALA A 358 -92.27 116.77 59.12
CA ALA A 358 -93.67 116.87 58.70
C ALA A 358 -94.56 117.35 59.85
N ARG A 359 -94.33 116.82 61.06
CA ARG A 359 -95.08 117.18 62.27
C ARG A 359 -94.87 118.66 62.64
N TRP A 360 -93.63 119.15 62.51
CA TRP A 360 -93.31 120.57 62.71
C TRP A 360 -94.07 121.49 61.74
N ASN A 361 -94.07 121.16 60.44
CA ASN A 361 -94.71 121.99 59.42
C ASN A 361 -96.24 122.12 59.62
N MET A 362 -96.91 121.05 60.07
CA MET A 362 -98.35 121.10 60.37
C MET A 362 -98.68 121.99 61.58
N LEU A 363 -97.86 121.93 62.64
CA LEU A 363 -98.01 122.79 63.82
C LEU A 363 -97.75 124.27 63.49
N TYR A 364 -96.79 124.54 62.62
CA TYR A 364 -96.46 125.89 62.18
C TYR A 364 -97.65 126.60 61.51
N GLN A 365 -98.40 125.90 60.65
CA GLN A 365 -99.56 126.48 59.95
C GLN A 365 -100.74 126.82 60.86
N VAL A 366 -100.95 126.05 61.93
CA VAL A 366 -102.05 126.30 62.88
C VAL A 366 -101.73 127.48 63.81
N ALA A 367 -100.46 127.65 64.18
CA ALA A 367 -100.02 128.68 65.11
C ALA A 367 -100.07 130.10 64.51
N GLU A 368 -99.99 130.26 63.19
CA GLU A 368 -99.91 131.59 62.56
C GLU A 368 -101.18 132.43 62.71
N GLU A 369 -102.36 131.82 62.95
CA GLU A 369 -103.64 132.53 63.08
C GLU A 369 -103.89 133.10 64.48
N GLU A 370 -103.23 132.56 65.51
CA GLU A 370 -103.43 132.91 66.92
C GLU A 370 -102.80 134.27 67.26
N PRO A 371 -103.54 135.20 67.90
CA PRO A 371 -103.03 136.54 68.19
C PRO A 371 -101.80 136.53 69.11
N ALA A 372 -101.71 135.57 70.04
CA ALA A 372 -100.55 135.39 70.91
C ALA A 372 -99.27 135.03 70.13
N PHE A 373 -99.38 134.13 69.14
CA PHE A 373 -98.26 133.77 68.26
C PHE A 373 -97.89 134.94 67.34
N LYS A 374 -98.86 135.67 66.77
CA LYS A 374 -98.58 136.89 65.98
C LYS A 374 -97.82 137.94 66.81
N ALA A 375 -98.21 138.13 68.07
CA ALA A 375 -97.51 139.00 69.00
C ALA A 375 -96.07 138.51 69.28
N TYR A 376 -95.89 137.21 69.49
CA TYR A 376 -94.58 136.60 69.65
C TYR A 376 -93.69 136.78 68.41
N PHE A 377 -94.21 136.52 67.22
CA PHE A 377 -93.47 136.69 65.97
C PHE A 377 -93.07 138.14 65.71
N LEU A 378 -93.92 139.11 66.08
CA LEU A 378 -93.58 140.54 65.99
C LEU A 378 -92.39 140.96 66.85
N ILE A 379 -92.11 140.21 67.93
CA ILE A 379 -90.98 140.46 68.82
C ILE A 379 -89.84 139.47 68.63
N ALA A 380 -90.05 138.30 68.02
CA ALA A 380 -89.11 137.17 67.96
C ALA A 380 -87.71 137.57 67.45
N ASP A 381 -87.63 138.46 66.47
CA ASP A 381 -86.36 139.00 65.94
C ASP A 381 -85.94 140.34 66.56
N LYS A 382 -86.73 140.90 67.49
CA LYS A 382 -86.50 142.22 68.10
C LYS A 382 -85.94 142.09 69.53
N ALA A 383 -84.64 141.86 69.61
CA ALA A 383 -83.89 141.70 70.86
C ALA A 383 -83.99 142.88 71.86
N ARG A 384 -84.42 144.09 71.44
CA ARG A 384 -84.49 145.27 72.32
C ARG A 384 -85.80 145.42 73.12
N GLY A 385 -86.78 144.54 72.90
CA GLY A 385 -88.07 144.60 73.57
C GLY A 385 -88.98 145.68 73.00
N VAL A 386 -90.26 145.35 72.83
CA VAL A 386 -91.24 146.23 72.19
C VAL A 386 -92.35 146.55 73.19
N PRO A 387 -92.77 147.83 73.32
CA PRO A 387 -93.85 148.19 74.21
C PRO A 387 -95.15 147.45 73.87
N ILE A 388 -95.83 146.89 74.87
CA ILE A 388 -97.05 146.09 74.66
C ILE A 388 -98.14 146.94 73.99
N ALA A 389 -98.20 148.24 74.28
CA ALA A 389 -99.11 149.16 73.61
C ALA A 389 -98.94 149.21 72.08
N HIS A 390 -97.70 149.13 71.58
CA HIS A 390 -97.42 149.16 70.15
C HIS A 390 -97.78 147.82 69.48
N ILE A 391 -97.54 146.70 70.16
CA ILE A 391 -97.91 145.37 69.65
C ILE A 391 -99.45 145.24 69.63
N ALA A 392 -100.11 145.67 70.70
CA ALA A 392 -101.56 145.70 70.81
C ALA A 392 -102.19 146.57 69.71
N SER A 393 -101.59 147.74 69.41
CA SER A 393 -102.02 148.60 68.31
C SER A 393 -101.79 147.96 66.94
N ALA A 394 -100.67 147.27 66.72
CA ALA A 394 -100.36 146.60 65.46
C ALA A 394 -101.30 145.41 65.20
N LEU A 395 -101.77 144.77 66.28
CA LEU A 395 -102.75 143.68 66.25
C LEU A 395 -104.21 144.17 66.35
N GLY A 396 -104.43 145.48 66.46
CA GLY A 396 -105.77 146.08 66.55
C GLY A 396 -106.57 145.69 67.80
N MET A 397 -105.91 145.25 68.88
CA MET A 397 -106.56 144.69 70.07
C MET A 397 -106.27 145.51 71.34
N PRO A 398 -107.18 145.53 72.33
CA PRO A 398 -106.93 146.23 73.59
C PRO A 398 -105.76 145.61 74.37
N VAL A 399 -104.87 146.45 74.92
CA VAL A 399 -103.64 146.06 75.64
C VAL A 399 -103.87 145.00 76.74
N ARG A 400 -104.98 145.09 77.48
CA ARG A 400 -105.32 144.09 78.52
C ARG A 400 -105.60 142.71 77.94
N ARG A 401 -106.25 142.67 76.77
CA ARG A 401 -106.60 141.42 76.08
C ARG A 401 -105.34 140.77 75.52
N LEU A 402 -104.44 141.57 74.92
CA LEU A 402 -103.15 141.07 74.46
C LEU A 402 -102.40 140.45 75.65
N ARG A 403 -102.22 141.22 76.75
CA ARG A 403 -101.49 140.76 77.94
C ARG A 403 -102.01 139.42 78.50
N GLN A 404 -103.31 139.18 78.45
CA GLN A 404 -103.90 137.91 78.87
C GLN A 404 -103.59 136.76 77.91
N GLU A 405 -103.55 137.00 76.60
CA GLU A 405 -103.26 135.95 75.61
C GLU A 405 -101.77 135.57 75.54
N ILE A 406 -100.85 136.50 75.84
CA ILE A 406 -99.40 136.23 75.86
C ILE A 406 -98.88 135.72 77.21
N GLU A 407 -99.71 135.69 78.24
CA GLU A 407 -99.36 135.21 79.59
C GLU A 407 -98.82 133.77 79.57
N ARG A 408 -99.43 132.91 78.74
CA ARG A 408 -99.01 131.52 78.56
C ARG A 408 -97.64 131.37 77.90
N PHE A 409 -97.24 132.32 77.06
CA PHE A 409 -95.93 132.31 76.42
C PHE A 409 -94.85 132.79 77.40
N VAL A 410 -95.23 133.60 78.39
CA VAL A 410 -94.36 133.96 79.51
C VAL A 410 -94.15 132.77 80.45
N GLU A 411 -95.22 132.02 80.77
CA GLU A 411 -95.11 130.80 81.59
C GLU A 411 -94.22 129.72 80.97
N VAL A 412 -94.32 129.51 79.65
CA VAL A 412 -93.47 128.55 78.91
C VAL A 412 -92.08 129.13 78.62
N GLY A 413 -91.79 130.35 79.08
CA GLY A 413 -90.47 130.97 78.97
C GLY A 413 -90.09 131.36 77.54
N LEU A 414 -91.05 131.49 76.62
CA LEU A 414 -90.83 132.00 75.27
C LEU A 414 -90.68 133.52 75.26
N ILE A 415 -91.36 134.21 76.18
CA ILE A 415 -91.43 135.67 76.25
C ILE A 415 -91.17 136.15 77.68
N GLU A 416 -90.50 137.28 77.85
CA GLU A 416 -90.37 138.00 79.12
C GLU A 416 -91.02 139.39 79.01
N ILE A 417 -91.76 139.80 80.05
CA ILE A 417 -92.40 141.12 80.14
C ILE A 417 -91.75 141.92 81.26
N ASP A 418 -90.93 142.91 80.89
CA ASP A 418 -90.34 143.90 81.79
C ASP A 418 -91.22 145.17 81.82
N GLY A 419 -92.18 145.20 82.73
CA GLY A 419 -93.12 146.31 82.89
C GLY A 419 -94.07 146.48 81.71
N ASP A 420 -93.72 147.41 80.80
CA ASP A 420 -94.47 147.68 79.57
C ASP A 420 -93.75 147.20 78.29
N LEU A 421 -92.54 146.63 78.39
CA LEU A 421 -91.79 146.08 77.26
C LEU A 421 -91.83 144.54 77.24
N MET A 422 -92.02 143.98 76.05
CA MET A 422 -92.11 142.55 75.81
C MET A 422 -90.94 142.08 74.95
N LYS A 423 -90.21 141.03 75.37
CA LYS A 423 -88.99 140.49 74.74
C LYS A 423 -89.10 138.97 74.54
N PRO A 424 -88.61 138.40 73.43
CA PRO A 424 -88.50 136.94 73.28
C PRO A 424 -87.24 136.39 73.97
N ARG A 425 -87.29 135.14 74.42
CA ARG A 425 -86.11 134.34 74.84
C ARG A 425 -85.57 133.49 73.67
N ALA A 426 -84.27 133.19 73.69
CA ALA A 426 -83.63 132.41 72.62
C ALA A 426 -83.93 130.90 72.75
N LEU A 427 -84.47 130.29 71.70
CA LEU A 427 -84.88 128.87 71.67
C LEU A 427 -83.72 127.87 71.84
N SER A 428 -82.47 128.26 71.56
CA SER A 428 -81.28 127.40 71.72
C SER A 428 -80.91 127.15 73.19
N GLU A 429 -81.20 128.07 74.10
CA GLU A 429 -80.97 127.89 75.53
C GLU A 429 -81.99 126.92 76.14
N VAL A 430 -83.25 126.99 75.68
CA VAL A 430 -84.33 126.07 76.08
C VAL A 430 -84.06 124.63 75.61
N ALA A 431 -83.54 124.46 74.39
CA ALA A 431 -83.19 123.13 73.87
C ALA A 431 -82.01 122.48 74.61
N ARG A 432 -81.06 123.28 75.13
CA ARG A 432 -79.88 122.79 75.84
C ARG A 432 -80.21 122.34 77.26
N GLU A 433 -81.18 122.99 77.93
CA GLU A 433 -81.69 122.54 79.24
C GLU A 433 -82.46 121.22 79.14
N LEU A 434 -83.27 121.04 78.09
CA LEU A 434 -83.98 119.77 77.84
C LEU A 434 -83.02 118.62 77.49
N ALA A 435 -82.03 118.85 76.63
CA ALA A 435 -81.02 117.84 76.29
C ALA A 435 -80.09 117.48 77.47
N GLY A 436 -79.83 118.44 78.37
CA GLY A 436 -79.04 118.21 79.58
C GLY A 436 -79.73 117.28 80.59
N GLN A 437 -81.07 117.26 80.62
CA GLN A 437 -81.84 116.34 81.46
C GLN A 437 -81.85 114.90 80.91
N GLU A 438 -81.86 114.72 79.58
CA GLU A 438 -81.77 113.40 78.94
C GLU A 438 -80.39 112.76 79.12
N ALA A 439 -79.30 113.54 79.06
CA ALA A 439 -77.95 113.03 79.26
C ALA A 439 -77.71 112.46 80.67
N GLN A 440 -78.35 113.02 81.70
CA GLN A 440 -78.25 112.52 83.07
C GLN A 440 -78.94 111.16 83.25
N MET A 441 -80.06 110.90 82.56
CA MET A 441 -80.74 109.59 82.64
C MET A 441 -79.98 108.48 81.90
N ILE A 442 -79.25 108.78 80.83
CA ILE A 442 -78.47 107.78 80.09
C ILE A 442 -77.20 107.37 80.86
N GLU A 443 -76.59 108.30 81.60
CA GLU A 443 -75.41 108.02 82.43
C GLU A 443 -75.77 107.14 83.65
N GLU A 444 -76.95 107.33 84.26
CA GLU A 444 -77.44 106.45 85.33
C GLU A 444 -77.69 105.00 84.85
N VAL A 445 -78.23 104.81 83.64
CA VAL A 445 -78.47 103.48 83.07
C VAL A 445 -77.16 102.76 82.70
N LYS A 446 -76.12 103.50 82.30
CA LYS A 446 -74.81 102.92 81.95
C LYS A 446 -74.01 102.47 83.17
N ALA A 447 -74.31 102.99 84.36
CA ALA A 447 -73.69 102.57 85.60
C ALA A 447 -74.27 101.25 86.17
N GLU A 448 -75.48 100.85 85.75
CA GLU A 448 -76.13 99.61 86.23
C GLU A 448 -75.77 98.34 85.41
N LEU A 449 -75.18 98.49 84.21
CA LEU A 449 -74.75 97.38 83.37
C LEU A 449 -73.22 97.27 83.39
N GLY A 450 -72.73 96.42 84.29
CA GLY A 450 -71.31 96.14 84.50
C GLY A 450 -70.58 95.61 83.25
N ASP A 451 -69.36 96.11 83.11
CA ASP A 451 -68.42 95.92 82.00
C ASP A 451 -67.72 94.55 82.12
N ASP A 452 -68.10 93.57 81.30
CA ASP A 452 -67.33 92.32 81.16
C ASP A 452 -67.39 91.79 79.73
N HIS A 453 -66.63 92.41 78.82
CA HIS A 453 -66.14 91.79 77.58
C HIS A 453 -64.86 92.48 77.08
N GLY A 454 -63.70 91.99 77.54
CA GLY A 454 -62.41 92.29 76.92
C GLY A 454 -62.11 91.31 75.78
N VAL A 455 -62.18 91.76 74.54
CA VAL A 455 -61.64 91.03 73.37
C VAL A 455 -60.16 91.37 73.22
N VAL A 456 -59.29 90.38 73.36
CA VAL A 456 -57.84 90.51 73.14
C VAL A 456 -57.55 90.23 71.66
N LEU A 457 -57.00 91.21 70.95
CA LEU A 457 -56.41 91.05 69.62
C LEU A 457 -54.90 90.85 69.79
N GLU A 458 -54.41 89.63 69.58
CA GLU A 458 -52.98 89.32 69.53
C GLU A 458 -52.43 89.49 68.11
N ALA A 459 -51.26 90.14 68.03
CA ALA A 459 -50.62 90.63 66.82
C ALA A 459 -49.93 89.53 66.01
N LEU A 460 -49.90 89.71 64.69
CA LEU A 460 -49.09 88.95 63.74
C LEU A 460 -47.63 89.44 63.80
N ASP A 461 -46.69 88.51 63.99
CA ASP A 461 -45.28 88.69 63.64
C ASP A 461 -45.01 88.14 62.23
N LEU A 462 -44.48 89.01 61.37
CA LEU A 462 -44.01 88.73 60.01
C LEU A 462 -42.56 89.20 59.94
N ASP A 463 -41.61 88.28 60.16
CA ASP A 463 -40.18 88.49 59.90
C ASP A 463 -39.71 87.43 58.89
N GLU A 464 -39.77 87.80 57.60
CA GLU A 464 -38.65 87.96 56.64
C GLU A 464 -37.50 86.89 56.54
N PRO A 465 -36.63 86.93 55.49
CA PRO A 465 -36.69 86.09 54.28
C PRO A 465 -35.44 85.18 54.10
N LEU A 466 -35.32 84.46 52.98
CA LEU A 466 -34.18 84.57 52.03
C LEU A 466 -34.28 83.55 50.88
N PHE A 467 -34.34 84.10 49.66
CA PHE A 467 -33.87 83.47 48.43
C PHE A 467 -32.35 83.42 48.44
N ASP A 468 -31.76 82.37 47.86
CA ASP A 468 -30.47 82.46 47.18
C ASP A 468 -30.56 81.68 45.85
N GLU A 469 -30.40 82.43 44.75
CA GLU A 469 -30.25 81.94 43.38
C GLU A 469 -28.80 81.50 43.11
N GLU A 470 -28.69 80.42 42.36
CA GLU A 470 -27.68 80.03 41.36
C GLU A 470 -26.27 80.66 41.40
N THR A 471 -25.24 79.80 41.30
CA THR A 471 -24.19 79.97 40.27
C THR A 471 -23.56 78.63 39.87
N THR A 472 -23.15 78.61 38.60
CA THR A 472 -22.66 77.55 37.73
C THR A 472 -21.15 77.30 37.84
N SER A 473 -20.69 76.10 37.44
CA SER A 473 -19.47 75.83 36.63
C SER A 473 -19.37 74.30 36.41
N GLU A 474 -19.52 73.75 35.21
CA GLU A 474 -18.59 73.62 34.07
C GLU A 474 -17.25 72.91 34.36
N ASP A 475 -17.15 71.70 33.76
CA ASP A 475 -16.01 71.02 33.12
C ASP A 475 -14.65 70.76 33.81
N THR A 476 -14.26 69.48 33.85
CA THR A 476 -13.12 68.86 33.09
C THR A 476 -12.82 67.45 33.65
N GLU A 477 -13.03 66.39 32.85
CA GLU A 477 -12.03 65.65 32.06
C GLU A 477 -11.05 64.75 32.84
N LYS A 478 -11.05 63.46 32.43
CA LYS A 478 -9.95 62.47 32.44
C LYS A 478 -9.33 62.06 33.78
N ASP A 479 -9.52 60.78 34.11
CA ASP A 479 -8.36 59.90 34.17
C ASP A 479 -8.72 58.45 33.80
N ALA A 480 -7.81 57.85 33.03
CA ALA A 480 -7.89 56.51 32.50
C ALA A 480 -7.41 55.47 33.52
N SER A 481 -8.13 54.36 33.64
CA SER A 481 -7.61 53.02 33.96
C SER A 481 -8.64 51.97 33.60
#